data_AF-A0A1S9PA17-F1
#
_entry.id   AF-A0A1S9PA17-F1
#
_cell.length_a   1.000
_cell.length_b   1.000
_cell.length_c   1.000
_cell.angle_alpha   90.00
_cell.angle_beta   90.00
_cell.angle_gamma   90.00
#
_symmetry.space_group_name_H-M   'P 1'
#
loop_
_entity.id
_entity.type
_entity.pdbx_description
1 polymer ?
#
loop_
_entity_poly.entity_id
_entity_poly.type
_entity_poly.pdbx_seq_one_letter_code
_entity_poly.pdbx_strand_id
1 'polypeptide(L)'
;MITENTKRLQACTRLEDDQIYCPGLTPGEGTGEVYHLGKEQELALLFLGLYGYTSLIEENNSYDALFVARHFLEESAKTVRIHGGQIVEVAGDCIYAAFGGQTAPDVAVQSAHAAAITILSLLDSFNEKHLTGGRSAVAEAGIGIHKGKVIVGLSDLTGKEQMAIMGPAVNVAAGIQAETKTLNNNLLISADACRLLHQKCRRYSAAELNLRGIPQPVKVYLLGKPYETASGPVPPVQQDLSFYMAIAG
;
A
#
# COMPACT_ATOMS: atom_id res chain seq x y z
N MET A 1 -21.19 33.24 -22.74
CA MET A 1 -20.33 32.99 -23.93
C MET A 1 -18.95 33.51 -23.63
N ILE A 2 -17.93 32.83 -24.17
CA ILE A 2 -16.47 33.04 -24.01
C ILE A 2 -15.91 32.26 -22.81
N THR A 3 -15.11 31.19 -22.93
CA THR A 3 -14.69 30.30 -24.02
C THR A 3 -14.01 29.12 -23.32
N GLU A 4 -14.34 27.89 -23.72
CA GLU A 4 -13.57 26.68 -23.41
C GLU A 4 -12.08 26.92 -23.73
N ASN A 5 -11.23 26.88 -22.71
CA ASN A 5 -9.79 26.74 -22.90
C ASN A 5 -9.37 25.34 -22.45
N THR A 6 -10.08 24.34 -22.96
CA THR A 6 -9.63 22.95 -22.98
C THR A 6 -8.58 22.86 -24.09
N LYS A 7 -7.37 23.37 -23.81
CA LYS A 7 -6.19 23.02 -24.61
C LYS A 7 -6.11 21.50 -24.59
N ARG A 8 -6.57 20.86 -25.67
CA ARG A 8 -6.26 19.46 -25.97
C ARG A 8 -4.76 19.32 -25.73
N LEU A 9 -4.38 18.46 -24.77
CA LEU A 9 -3.03 17.94 -24.70
C LEU A 9 -2.62 17.59 -26.14
N GLN A 10 -1.55 18.20 -26.64
CA GLN A 10 -0.92 17.75 -27.88
C GLN A 10 -0.77 16.23 -27.79
N ALA A 11 -1.18 15.53 -28.85
CA ALA A 11 -1.31 14.07 -28.82
C ALA A 11 0.06 13.42 -28.59
N CYS A 12 0.35 13.06 -27.35
CA CYS A 12 1.50 12.24 -26.99
C CYS A 12 1.36 10.87 -27.66
N THR A 13 2.46 10.37 -28.24
CA THR A 13 2.49 9.07 -28.92
C THR A 13 3.46 8.15 -28.19
N ARG A 14 3.04 6.91 -27.90
CA ARG A 14 3.92 5.88 -27.34
C ARG A 14 4.85 5.37 -28.45
N LEU A 15 6.17 5.40 -28.21
CA LEU A 15 7.18 4.92 -29.15
C LEU A 15 7.54 3.45 -28.87
N GLU A 16 8.02 3.19 -27.65
CA GLU A 16 8.43 1.88 -27.13
C GLU A 16 7.79 1.60 -25.76
N ASP A 17 8.14 0.49 -25.08
CA ASP A 17 7.47 0.08 -23.85
C ASP A 17 7.52 1.14 -22.74
N ASP A 18 8.62 1.90 -22.65
CA ASP A 18 8.87 2.94 -21.64
C ASP A 18 8.88 4.37 -22.20
N GLN A 19 8.72 4.57 -23.51
CA GLN A 19 8.93 5.87 -24.17
C GLN A 19 7.63 6.52 -24.66
N ILE A 20 7.42 7.78 -24.29
CA ILE A 20 6.36 8.63 -24.83
C ILE A 20 6.97 9.88 -25.48
N TYR A 21 6.59 10.13 -26.73
CA TYR A 21 6.89 11.37 -27.43
C TYR A 21 5.73 12.36 -27.28
N CYS A 22 5.98 13.51 -26.67
CA CYS A 22 4.98 14.56 -26.46
C CYS A 22 5.46 15.86 -27.11
N PRO A 23 5.12 16.13 -28.39
CA PRO A 23 5.57 17.34 -29.06
C PRO A 23 5.02 18.57 -28.35
N GLY A 24 5.88 19.55 -28.06
CA GLY A 24 5.52 20.79 -27.35
C GLY A 24 5.50 20.72 -25.82
N LEU A 25 5.78 19.56 -25.23
CA LEU A 25 6.13 19.41 -23.81
C LEU A 25 7.66 19.36 -23.74
N THR A 26 8.29 20.44 -23.29
CA THR A 26 9.74 20.47 -23.04
C THR A 26 9.99 20.12 -21.57
N PRO A 27 10.74 19.04 -21.26
CA PRO A 27 11.29 18.85 -19.92
C PRO A 27 12.16 20.05 -19.57
N GLY A 28 12.19 20.45 -18.30
CA GLY A 28 13.13 21.48 -17.83
C GLY A 28 14.56 21.18 -18.33
N GLU A 29 15.19 22.19 -18.92
CA GLU A 29 16.58 22.18 -19.43
C GLU A 29 17.05 20.86 -20.10
N GLY A 30 16.30 20.35 -21.07
CA GLY A 30 16.71 19.18 -21.85
C GLY A 30 16.13 19.16 -23.26
N THR A 31 16.96 18.89 -24.27
CA THR A 31 16.61 18.91 -25.70
C THR A 31 15.85 17.67 -26.20
N GLY A 32 15.04 17.03 -25.35
CA GLY A 32 14.31 15.80 -25.71
C GLY A 32 12.80 15.94 -25.51
N GLU A 33 12.02 15.71 -26.57
CA GLU A 33 10.55 15.56 -26.51
C GLU A 33 10.14 14.10 -26.20
N VAL A 34 11.10 13.24 -25.83
CA VAL A 34 10.92 11.83 -25.49
C VAL A 34 11.08 11.64 -23.98
N TYR A 35 10.06 11.06 -23.35
CA TYR A 35 9.96 10.81 -21.93
C TYR A 35 10.11 9.32 -21.63
N HIS A 36 10.97 8.96 -20.68
CA HIS A 36 11.07 7.59 -20.15
C HIS A 36 10.21 7.48 -18.88
N LEU A 37 9.09 6.74 -18.97
CA LEU A 37 8.11 6.64 -17.89
C LEU A 37 8.34 5.45 -16.95
N GLY A 38 9.36 4.64 -17.23
CA GLY A 38 9.65 3.42 -16.49
C GLY A 38 9.16 2.16 -17.20
N LYS A 39 9.30 1.01 -16.55
CA LYS A 39 9.05 -0.31 -17.15
C LYS A 39 7.79 -0.95 -16.58
N GLU A 40 6.99 -1.57 -17.44
CA GLU A 40 5.90 -2.44 -16.97
C GLU A 40 6.49 -3.66 -16.26
N GLN A 41 6.04 -3.90 -15.04
CA GLN A 41 6.41 -5.05 -14.23
C GLN A 41 5.17 -5.63 -13.54
N GLU A 42 5.19 -6.93 -13.27
CA GLU A 42 4.19 -7.57 -12.42
C GLU A 42 4.77 -7.74 -11.02
N LEU A 43 4.20 -7.03 -10.04
CA LEU A 43 4.68 -6.98 -8.67
C LEU A 43 3.62 -7.45 -7.69
N ALA A 44 4.07 -7.95 -6.53
CA ALA A 44 3.23 -8.07 -5.35
C ALA A 44 3.36 -6.80 -4.52
N LEU A 45 2.24 -6.14 -4.27
CA LEU A 45 2.13 -4.90 -3.53
C LEU A 45 1.58 -5.19 -2.14
N LEU A 46 2.18 -4.58 -1.13
CA LEU A 46 1.75 -4.65 0.26
C LEU A 46 1.51 -3.24 0.75
N PHE A 47 0.29 -2.99 1.24
CA PHE A 47 -0.04 -1.81 2.01
C PHE A 47 -0.29 -2.22 3.45
N LEU A 48 0.34 -1.51 4.38
CA LEU A 48 0.15 -1.62 5.82
C LEU A 48 -0.38 -0.28 6.32
N GLY A 49 -1.39 -0.31 7.18
CA GLY A 49 -1.85 0.87 7.92
C GLY A 49 -1.96 0.56 9.40
N LEU A 50 -1.38 1.41 10.24
CA LEU A 50 -1.50 1.34 11.70
C LEU A 50 -2.69 2.17 12.21
N TYR A 51 -3.39 1.66 13.22
CA TYR A 51 -4.66 2.13 13.77
C TYR A 51 -4.69 2.02 15.30
N GLY A 52 -5.66 2.68 15.94
CA GLY A 52 -5.93 2.56 17.38
C GLY A 52 -4.88 3.19 18.30
N TYR A 53 -3.70 3.50 17.78
CA TYR A 53 -2.60 4.12 18.54
C TYR A 53 -2.88 5.58 18.92
N THR A 54 -3.79 6.28 18.23
CA THR A 54 -4.17 7.65 18.58
C THR A 54 -4.97 7.73 19.87
N SER A 55 -5.71 6.69 20.25
CA SER A 55 -6.33 6.62 21.58
C SER A 55 -5.27 6.55 22.69
N LEU A 56 -4.03 6.11 22.38
CA LEU A 56 -2.89 6.22 23.30
C LEU A 56 -2.41 7.67 23.48
N ILE A 57 -2.73 8.59 22.56
CA ILE A 57 -2.40 10.03 22.64
C ILE A 57 -3.28 10.72 23.68
N GLU A 58 -4.52 10.28 23.87
CA GLU A 58 -5.44 10.88 24.85
C GLU A 58 -5.10 10.48 26.30
N GLU A 59 -4.49 9.30 26.49
CA GLU A 59 -4.10 8.77 27.81
C GLU A 59 -2.62 9.03 28.18
N ASN A 60 -1.77 9.46 27.24
CA ASN A 60 -0.32 9.69 27.44
C ASN A 60 0.15 11.07 26.96
N ASN A 61 1.40 11.42 27.30
CA ASN A 61 2.11 12.51 26.63
C ASN A 61 2.21 12.21 25.13
N SER A 62 1.70 13.09 24.27
CA SER A 62 1.53 12.86 22.83
C SER A 62 2.82 12.45 22.09
N TYR A 63 3.99 12.72 22.66
CA TYR A 63 5.29 12.27 22.17
C TYR A 63 5.52 10.75 22.28
N ASP A 64 5.00 10.10 23.33
CA ASP A 64 5.25 8.67 23.57
C ASP A 64 4.50 7.81 22.56
N ALA A 65 3.24 8.15 22.28
CA ALA A 65 2.42 7.47 21.28
C ALA A 65 2.99 7.62 19.86
N LEU A 66 3.51 8.81 19.52
CA LEU A 66 4.17 9.05 18.25
C LEU A 66 5.49 8.27 18.12
N PHE A 67 6.30 8.26 19.18
CA PHE A 67 7.54 7.48 19.23
C PHE A 67 7.26 5.97 19.04
N VAL A 68 6.24 5.47 19.74
CA VAL A 68 5.75 4.09 19.64
C VAL A 68 5.32 3.74 18.21
N ALA A 69 4.45 4.55 17.61
CA ALA A 69 3.96 4.32 16.25
C ALA A 69 5.13 4.34 15.24
N ARG A 70 6.05 5.30 15.38
CA ARG A 70 7.25 5.37 14.52
C ARG A 70 8.15 4.16 14.68
N HIS A 71 8.40 3.71 15.89
CA HIS A 71 9.23 2.54 16.13
C HIS A 71 8.63 1.28 15.50
N PHE A 72 7.31 1.07 15.62
CA PHE A 72 6.62 -0.04 14.96
C PHE A 72 6.75 0.01 13.43
N LEU A 73 6.60 1.18 12.82
CA LEU A 73 6.74 1.34 11.37
C LEU A 73 8.19 1.11 10.90
N GLU A 74 9.19 1.51 11.69
CA GLU A 74 10.59 1.21 11.41
C GLU A 74 10.89 -0.29 11.41
N GLU A 75 10.42 -1.02 12.43
CA GLU A 75 10.57 -2.49 12.50
C GLU A 75 9.79 -3.20 11.39
N SER A 76 8.60 -2.69 11.04
CA SER A 76 7.82 -3.19 9.91
C SER A 76 8.56 -2.98 8.59
N ALA A 77 9.15 -1.80 8.38
CA ALA A 77 9.95 -1.51 7.19
C ALA A 77 11.21 -2.36 7.10
N LYS A 78 11.87 -2.67 8.23
CA LYS A 78 12.98 -3.63 8.27
C LYS A 78 12.51 -5.03 7.89
N THR A 79 11.37 -5.47 8.41
CA THR A 79 10.77 -6.78 8.10
C THR A 79 10.47 -6.94 6.62
N VAL A 80 9.86 -5.93 5.98
CA VAL A 80 9.65 -5.92 4.53
C VAL A 80 10.97 -6.18 3.78
N ARG A 81 12.05 -5.47 4.15
CA ARG A 81 13.37 -5.62 3.50
C ARG A 81 13.97 -7.00 3.73
N ILE A 82 13.86 -7.56 4.94
CA ILE A 82 14.33 -8.91 5.27
C ILE A 82 13.65 -9.97 4.40
N HIS A 83 12.37 -9.79 4.10
CA HIS A 83 11.62 -10.68 3.22
C HIS A 83 11.79 -10.38 1.72
N GLY A 84 12.73 -9.50 1.34
CA GLY A 84 13.05 -9.20 -0.05
C GLY A 84 12.15 -8.15 -0.71
N GLY A 85 11.37 -7.41 0.09
CA GLY A 85 10.58 -6.28 -0.38
C GLY A 85 11.36 -4.97 -0.40
N GLN A 86 10.86 -4.02 -1.17
CA GLN A 86 11.35 -2.65 -1.24
C GLN A 86 10.27 -1.71 -0.71
N ILE A 87 10.66 -0.79 0.17
CA ILE A 87 9.78 0.29 0.61
C ILE A 87 9.69 1.29 -0.53
N VAL A 88 8.48 1.46 -1.06
CA VAL A 88 8.18 2.49 -2.06
C VAL A 88 8.02 3.82 -1.34
N GLU A 89 7.19 3.84 -0.31
CA GLU A 89 6.87 5.06 0.43
C GLU A 89 6.38 4.76 1.85
N VAL A 90 6.65 5.69 2.76
CA VAL A 90 6.04 5.74 4.10
C VAL A 90 5.30 7.06 4.23
N ALA A 91 3.96 7.03 4.24
CA ALA A 91 3.13 8.22 4.38
C ALA A 91 2.31 8.14 5.69
N GLY A 92 2.58 9.06 6.61
CA GLY A 92 1.98 9.04 7.95
C GLY A 92 2.26 7.71 8.65
N ASP A 93 1.18 6.97 8.92
CA ASP A 93 1.19 5.67 9.61
C ASP A 93 1.03 4.46 8.68
N CYS A 94 1.26 4.70 7.39
CA CYS A 94 1.14 3.67 6.36
C CYS A 94 2.50 3.34 5.77
N ILE A 95 2.67 2.07 5.39
CA ILE A 95 3.80 1.61 4.57
C ILE A 95 3.24 1.10 3.26
N TYR A 96 3.80 1.60 2.16
CA TYR A 96 3.64 1.04 0.83
C TYR A 96 4.94 0.33 0.43
N ALA A 97 4.84 -0.97 0.17
CA ALA A 97 5.94 -1.80 -0.25
C ALA A 97 5.61 -2.59 -1.53
N ALA A 98 6.66 -2.93 -2.26
CA ALA A 98 6.60 -3.78 -3.44
C ALA A 98 7.60 -4.93 -3.33
N PHE A 99 7.22 -6.07 -3.89
CA PHE A 99 8.00 -7.30 -3.95
C PHE A 99 8.01 -7.79 -5.40
N GLY A 100 9.17 -8.29 -5.86
CA GLY A 100 9.32 -8.80 -7.23
C GLY A 100 10.36 -8.03 -8.05
N GLY A 101 10.06 -7.82 -9.33
CA GLY A 101 10.90 -7.09 -10.29
C GLY A 101 12.03 -7.93 -10.90
N GLN A 102 12.68 -8.77 -10.10
CA GLN A 102 13.71 -9.72 -10.55
C GLN A 102 13.40 -11.18 -10.19
N THR A 103 12.33 -11.41 -9.44
CA THR A 103 11.88 -12.73 -9.02
C THR A 103 10.55 -13.10 -9.68
N ALA A 104 10.24 -14.40 -9.69
CA ALA A 104 8.97 -14.88 -10.21
C ALA A 104 7.79 -14.36 -9.35
N PRO A 105 6.60 -14.12 -9.94
CA PRO A 105 5.45 -13.55 -9.22
C PRO A 105 5.01 -14.35 -7.99
N ASP A 106 5.15 -15.67 -8.02
CA ASP A 106 4.84 -16.55 -6.89
C ASP A 106 5.80 -16.34 -5.72
N VAL A 107 7.11 -16.26 -5.99
CA VAL A 107 8.12 -15.91 -4.98
C VAL A 107 7.83 -14.53 -4.37
N ALA A 108 7.49 -13.54 -5.21
CA ALA A 108 7.16 -12.19 -4.75
C ALA A 108 5.93 -12.18 -3.81
N VAL A 109 4.85 -12.88 -4.18
CA VAL A 109 3.65 -12.98 -3.35
C VAL A 109 3.93 -13.71 -2.03
N GLN A 110 4.74 -14.76 -2.07
CA GLN A 110 5.13 -15.52 -0.87
C GLN A 110 5.94 -14.67 0.09
N SER A 111 6.89 -13.89 -0.42
CA SER A 111 7.65 -12.91 0.34
C SER A 111 6.76 -11.85 0.98
N ALA A 112 5.81 -11.28 0.22
CA ALA A 112 4.87 -10.29 0.73
C ALA A 112 3.99 -10.86 1.85
N HIS A 113 3.47 -12.08 1.66
CA HIS A 113 2.67 -12.78 2.66
C HIS A 113 3.49 -13.11 3.92
N ALA A 114 4.71 -13.62 3.77
CA ALA A 114 5.60 -13.89 4.90
C ALA A 114 5.93 -12.62 5.69
N ALA A 115 6.22 -11.52 5.00
CA ALA A 115 6.43 -10.21 5.62
C ALA A 115 5.20 -9.78 6.43
N ALA A 116 4.00 -9.90 5.86
CA ALA A 116 2.77 -9.53 6.54
C ALA A 116 2.55 -10.33 7.83
N ILE A 117 2.76 -11.65 7.80
CA ILE A 117 2.65 -12.49 8.99
C ILE A 117 3.68 -12.07 10.06
N THR A 118 4.93 -11.83 9.68
CA THR A 118 5.97 -11.38 10.61
C THR A 118 5.62 -10.02 11.22
N ILE A 119 5.10 -9.07 10.43
CA ILE A 119 4.67 -7.74 10.89
C ILE A 119 3.53 -7.85 11.91
N LEU A 120 2.53 -8.71 11.67
CA LEU A 120 1.43 -8.90 12.61
C LEU A 120 1.91 -9.55 13.92
N SER A 121 2.84 -10.51 13.86
CA SER A 121 3.48 -11.06 15.07
C SER A 121 4.31 -10.03 15.83
N LEU A 122 4.97 -9.12 15.12
CA LEU A 122 5.68 -7.98 15.72
C LEU A 122 4.71 -7.05 16.44
N LEU A 123 3.54 -6.79 15.86
CA LEU A 123 2.49 -5.98 16.49
C LEU A 123 1.99 -6.62 17.79
N ASP A 124 1.71 -7.93 17.77
CA ASP A 124 1.27 -8.66 18.96
C ASP A 124 2.33 -8.55 20.07
N SER A 125 3.60 -8.81 19.74
CA SER A 125 4.73 -8.66 20.67
C SER A 125 4.91 -7.22 21.17
N PHE A 126 4.59 -6.24 20.32
CA PHE A 126 4.69 -4.83 20.62
C PHE A 126 3.61 -4.42 21.64
N ASN A 127 2.37 -4.83 21.40
CA ASN A 127 1.25 -4.62 22.32
C ASN A 127 1.51 -5.27 23.68
N GLU A 128 2.04 -6.51 23.68
CA GLU A 128 2.41 -7.20 24.92
C GLU A 128 3.50 -6.47 25.72
N LYS A 129 4.48 -5.84 25.08
CA LYS A 129 5.60 -5.20 25.79
C LYS A 129 5.26 -3.78 26.27
N HIS A 130 4.49 -3.04 25.49
CA HIS A 130 4.34 -1.60 25.66
C HIS A 130 2.96 -1.20 26.18
N LEU A 131 1.95 -2.07 26.07
CA LEU A 131 0.56 -1.75 26.40
C LEU A 131 -0.02 -2.59 27.55
N THR A 132 0.70 -3.63 28.03
CA THR A 132 0.29 -4.40 29.21
C THR A 132 0.56 -3.63 30.51
N GLY A 133 -0.37 -2.76 30.87
CA GLY A 133 -0.32 -1.98 32.12
C GLY A 133 -1.68 -1.48 32.60
N GLY A 134 -2.78 -2.07 32.13
CA GLY A 134 -4.14 -1.59 32.42
C GLY A 134 -4.62 -0.47 31.49
N ARG A 135 -3.95 -0.24 30.35
CA ARG A 135 -4.39 0.69 29.30
C ARG A 135 -5.47 0.04 28.45
N SER A 136 -6.54 0.77 28.15
CA SER A 136 -7.69 0.26 27.38
C SER A 136 -7.47 0.26 25.87
N ALA A 137 -6.35 0.82 25.38
CA ALA A 137 -6.06 0.94 23.96
C ALA A 137 -4.99 -0.06 23.50
N VAL A 138 -5.33 -0.85 22.49
CA VAL A 138 -4.44 -1.77 21.77
C VAL A 138 -4.16 -1.17 20.39
N ALA A 139 -2.90 -1.19 19.94
CA ALA A 139 -2.57 -0.76 18.59
C ALA A 139 -2.94 -1.88 17.60
N GLU A 140 -3.55 -1.51 16.49
CA GLU A 140 -4.03 -2.44 15.47
C GLU A 140 -3.41 -2.14 14.12
N ALA A 141 -3.21 -3.15 13.28
CA ALA A 141 -2.71 -2.93 11.93
C ALA A 141 -3.54 -3.69 10.90
N GLY A 142 -3.83 -3.06 9.77
CA GLY A 142 -4.44 -3.71 8.61
C GLY A 142 -3.45 -3.84 7.47
N ILE A 143 -3.34 -5.05 6.90
CA ILE A 143 -2.49 -5.32 5.75
C ILE A 143 -3.34 -5.76 4.56
N GLY A 144 -3.13 -5.11 3.41
CA GLY A 144 -3.68 -5.51 2.12
C GLY A 144 -2.59 -5.96 1.16
N ILE A 145 -2.77 -7.12 0.52
CA ILE A 145 -1.85 -7.66 -0.47
C ILE A 145 -2.55 -7.85 -1.81
N HIS A 146 -1.95 -7.32 -2.88
CA HIS A 146 -2.40 -7.54 -4.26
C HIS A 146 -1.22 -7.83 -5.17
N LYS A 147 -1.50 -8.50 -6.29
CA LYS A 147 -0.50 -8.80 -7.32
C LYS A 147 -1.06 -8.36 -8.67
N GLY A 148 -0.38 -7.42 -9.31
CA GLY A 148 -0.83 -6.84 -10.56
C GLY A 148 0.27 -6.13 -11.33
N LYS A 149 -0.07 -5.75 -12.56
CA LYS A 149 0.80 -4.99 -13.44
C LYS A 149 0.88 -3.54 -12.99
N VAL A 150 2.08 -3.00 -12.99
CA VAL A 150 2.40 -1.61 -12.64
C VAL A 150 3.51 -1.09 -13.54
N ILE A 151 3.61 0.23 -13.65
CA ILE A 151 4.77 0.89 -14.24
C ILE A 151 5.72 1.27 -13.10
N VAL A 152 6.99 0.86 -13.21
CA VAL A 152 8.05 1.19 -12.25
C VAL A 152 9.03 2.16 -12.90
N GLY A 153 9.11 3.36 -12.35
CA GLY A 153 10.02 4.41 -12.80
C GLY A 153 10.80 5.03 -11.63
N LEU A 154 11.59 6.05 -11.96
CA LEU A 154 12.21 6.93 -10.96
C LEU A 154 11.48 8.27 -10.97
N SER A 155 11.25 8.83 -9.79
CA SER A 155 10.75 10.19 -9.61
C SER A 155 11.78 11.00 -8.84
N ASP A 156 12.14 12.16 -9.37
CA ASP A 156 13.10 13.10 -8.81
C ASP A 156 12.43 14.42 -8.40
N LEU A 157 11.10 14.46 -8.32
CA LEU A 157 10.29 15.65 -8.04
C LEU A 157 10.67 16.35 -6.73
N THR A 158 11.32 15.65 -5.80
CA THR A 158 11.79 16.20 -4.51
C THR A 158 13.30 16.48 -4.50
N GLY A 159 13.97 16.49 -5.66
CA GLY A 159 15.43 16.64 -5.78
C GLY A 159 16.24 15.41 -5.35
N LYS A 160 15.58 14.28 -5.11
CA LYS A 160 16.20 12.97 -4.84
C LYS A 160 15.45 11.92 -5.64
N GLU A 161 16.17 11.10 -6.39
CA GLU A 161 15.58 9.98 -7.11
C GLU A 161 15.01 8.95 -6.12
N GLN A 162 13.72 8.66 -6.29
CA GLN A 162 13.01 7.64 -5.55
C GLN A 162 12.26 6.72 -6.52
N MET A 163 12.08 5.46 -6.13
CA MET A 163 11.29 4.52 -6.91
C MET A 163 9.82 4.98 -6.91
N ALA A 164 9.25 5.14 -8.08
CA ALA A 164 7.84 5.45 -8.28
C ALA A 164 7.15 4.25 -8.93
N ILE A 165 6.03 3.82 -8.33
CA ILE A 165 5.22 2.74 -8.86
C ILE A 165 3.81 3.27 -9.09
N MET A 166 3.31 3.13 -10.31
CA MET A 166 2.03 3.67 -10.74
C MET A 166 1.18 2.61 -11.43
N GLY A 167 -0.13 2.75 -11.31
CA GLY A 167 -1.12 1.98 -12.07
C GLY A 167 -2.27 1.42 -11.22
N PRO A 168 -3.29 0.85 -11.88
CA PRO A 168 -4.52 0.42 -11.22
C PRO A 168 -4.30 -0.63 -10.10
N ALA A 169 -3.26 -1.45 -10.20
CA ALA A 169 -2.93 -2.43 -9.18
C ALA A 169 -2.57 -1.78 -7.83
N VAL A 170 -2.00 -0.56 -7.83
CA VAL A 170 -1.71 0.21 -6.61
C VAL A 170 -3.01 0.60 -5.91
N ASN A 171 -3.97 1.12 -6.66
CA ASN A 171 -5.32 1.44 -6.17
C ASN A 171 -6.03 0.22 -5.58
N VAL A 172 -5.92 -0.94 -6.25
CA VAL A 172 -6.49 -2.19 -5.74
C VAL A 172 -5.84 -2.58 -4.40
N ALA A 173 -4.51 -2.56 -4.32
CA ALA A 173 -3.79 -2.94 -3.10
C ALA A 173 -4.13 -2.02 -1.91
N ALA A 174 -4.13 -0.70 -2.15
CA ALA A 174 -4.49 0.29 -1.14
C ALA A 174 -5.95 0.17 -0.71
N GLY A 175 -6.87 -0.04 -1.65
CA GLY A 175 -8.28 -0.26 -1.35
C GLY A 175 -8.53 -1.54 -0.54
N ILE A 176 -7.84 -2.64 -0.86
CA ILE A 176 -7.90 -3.87 -0.06
C ILE A 176 -7.43 -3.61 1.37
N GLN A 177 -6.33 -2.86 1.54
CA GLN A 177 -5.84 -2.52 2.87
C GLN A 177 -6.87 -1.70 3.65
N ALA A 178 -7.50 -0.70 3.02
CA ALA A 178 -8.53 0.11 3.68
C ALA A 178 -9.74 -0.71 4.14
N GLU A 179 -10.14 -1.73 3.38
CA GLU A 179 -11.28 -2.60 3.70
C GLU A 179 -11.01 -3.61 4.83
N THR A 180 -9.77 -3.70 5.32
CA THR A 180 -9.43 -4.51 6.52
C THR A 180 -10.31 -4.14 7.72
N LYS A 181 -10.59 -2.85 7.91
CA LYS A 181 -11.48 -2.33 8.96
C LYS A 181 -12.92 -2.76 8.78
N THR A 182 -13.48 -2.55 7.59
CA THR A 182 -14.87 -2.90 7.28
C THR A 182 -15.12 -4.39 7.46
N LEU A 183 -14.16 -5.22 7.02
CA LEU A 183 -14.24 -6.67 7.12
C LEU A 183 -13.79 -7.22 8.47
N ASN A 184 -13.36 -6.35 9.40
CA ASN A 184 -12.79 -6.72 10.70
C ASN A 184 -11.79 -7.87 10.57
N ASN A 185 -10.77 -7.69 9.74
CA ASN A 185 -9.74 -8.69 9.53
C ASN A 185 -8.40 -8.02 9.19
N ASN A 186 -7.37 -8.31 9.99
CA ASN A 186 -6.09 -7.61 9.90
C ASN A 186 -5.20 -7.98 8.71
N LEU A 187 -5.58 -8.99 7.91
CA LEU A 187 -4.86 -9.37 6.68
C LEU A 187 -5.81 -9.80 5.57
N LEU A 188 -5.87 -8.99 4.52
CA LEU A 188 -6.62 -9.28 3.30
C LEU A 188 -5.66 -9.50 2.13
N ILE A 189 -5.99 -10.48 1.29
CA ILE A 189 -5.25 -10.76 0.06
C ILE A 189 -6.21 -10.91 -1.12
N SER A 190 -5.90 -10.28 -2.25
CA SER A 190 -6.66 -10.48 -3.49
C SER A 190 -6.64 -11.93 -3.96
N ALA A 191 -7.68 -12.35 -4.68
CA ALA A 191 -7.74 -13.67 -5.29
C ALA A 191 -6.59 -13.91 -6.31
N ASP A 192 -6.09 -12.86 -6.94
CA ASP A 192 -4.96 -12.91 -7.88
C ASP A 192 -3.65 -13.27 -7.19
N ALA A 193 -3.37 -12.63 -6.05
CA ALA A 193 -2.19 -12.95 -5.25
C ALA A 193 -2.37 -14.32 -4.56
N CYS A 194 -3.53 -14.57 -3.95
CA CYS A 194 -3.80 -15.83 -3.26
C CYS A 194 -3.53 -17.08 -4.11
N ARG A 195 -3.83 -17.06 -5.41
CA ARG A 195 -3.58 -18.19 -6.33
C ARG A 195 -2.11 -18.60 -6.42
N LEU A 196 -1.19 -17.71 -6.05
CA LEU A 196 0.25 -17.92 -6.10
C LEU A 196 0.84 -18.33 -4.74
N LEU A 197 0.02 -18.39 -3.68
CA LEU A 197 0.46 -18.96 -2.40
C LEU A 197 0.48 -20.49 -2.45
N HIS A 198 1.46 -21.10 -1.79
CA HIS A 198 1.53 -22.55 -1.57
C HIS A 198 0.32 -23.06 -0.77
N GLN A 199 -0.17 -22.24 0.17
CA GLN A 199 -1.36 -22.55 0.93
C GLN A 199 -2.63 -22.28 0.12
N LYS A 200 -3.59 -23.21 0.15
CA LYS A 200 -4.87 -23.04 -0.53
C LYS A 200 -5.73 -22.05 0.24
N CYS A 201 -5.87 -20.81 -0.23
CA CYS A 201 -6.70 -19.85 0.50
C CYS A 201 -8.21 -20.10 0.41
N ARG A 202 -8.66 -21.12 -0.34
CA ARG A 202 -10.07 -21.59 -0.32
C ARG A 202 -10.56 -22.02 1.08
N ARG A 203 -9.66 -22.24 2.03
CA ARG A 203 -10.01 -22.53 3.43
C ARG A 203 -10.46 -21.30 4.22
N TYR A 204 -10.17 -20.10 3.72
CA TYR A 204 -10.50 -18.84 4.39
C TYR A 204 -11.81 -18.28 3.84
N SER A 205 -12.48 -17.47 4.67
CA SER A 205 -13.60 -16.64 4.22
C SER A 205 -13.17 -15.71 3.08
N ALA A 206 -14.11 -15.44 2.18
CA ALA A 206 -13.90 -14.56 1.04
C ALA A 206 -14.97 -13.48 1.01
N ALA A 207 -14.61 -12.32 0.47
CA ALA A 207 -15.50 -11.20 0.23
C ALA A 207 -15.25 -10.60 -1.17
N GLU A 208 -16.20 -9.83 -1.67
CA GLU A 208 -16.05 -9.03 -2.90
C GLU A 208 -16.08 -7.56 -2.53
N LEU A 209 -15.08 -6.81 -3.01
CA LEU A 209 -14.89 -5.40 -2.71
C LEU A 209 -15.18 -4.55 -3.95
N ASN A 210 -16.02 -3.53 -3.80
CA ASN A 210 -16.22 -2.50 -4.81
C ASN A 210 -15.29 -1.32 -4.51
N LEU A 211 -14.14 -1.28 -5.17
CA LEU A 211 -13.12 -0.26 -4.93
C LEU A 211 -13.33 0.94 -5.85
N ARG A 212 -13.11 2.16 -5.33
CA ARG A 212 -13.23 3.39 -6.12
C ARG A 212 -12.26 3.34 -7.30
N GLY A 213 -12.74 3.71 -8.49
CA GLY A 213 -11.92 3.74 -9.71
C GLY A 213 -11.64 2.36 -10.32
N ILE A 214 -12.11 1.27 -9.70
CA ILE A 214 -11.96 -0.09 -10.21
C ILE A 214 -13.32 -0.56 -10.74
N PRO A 215 -13.42 -0.91 -12.04
CA PRO A 215 -14.71 -1.17 -12.68
C PRO A 215 -15.33 -2.52 -12.27
N GLN A 216 -14.51 -3.48 -11.85
CA GLN A 216 -14.96 -4.82 -11.50
C GLN A 216 -14.74 -5.09 -10.00
N PRO A 217 -15.67 -5.80 -9.33
CA PRO A 217 -15.47 -6.20 -7.95
C PRO A 217 -14.18 -7.02 -7.79
N VAL A 218 -13.41 -6.71 -6.76
CA VAL A 218 -12.19 -7.43 -6.43
C VAL A 218 -12.48 -8.47 -5.36
N LYS A 219 -12.32 -9.75 -5.70
CA LYS A 219 -12.43 -10.83 -4.73
C LYS A 219 -11.20 -10.87 -3.82
N VAL A 220 -11.42 -10.93 -2.51
CA VAL A 220 -10.39 -11.04 -1.49
C VAL A 220 -10.63 -12.24 -0.57
N TYR A 221 -9.57 -12.71 0.06
CA TYR A 221 -9.60 -13.70 1.14
C TYR A 221 -9.11 -13.08 2.43
N LEU A 222 -9.75 -13.47 3.53
CA LEU A 222 -9.50 -12.99 4.90
C LEU A 222 -8.53 -13.96 5.58
N LEU A 223 -7.24 -13.64 5.59
CA LEU A 223 -6.18 -14.53 6.11
C LEU A 223 -5.80 -14.21 7.55
N GLY A 224 -6.21 -13.04 8.04
CA GLY A 224 -5.87 -12.53 9.36
C GLY A 224 -6.87 -12.92 10.45
N LYS A 225 -6.71 -12.29 11.61
CA LYS A 225 -7.62 -12.35 12.76
C LYS A 225 -8.48 -11.07 12.84
N PRO A 226 -9.64 -11.14 13.51
CA PRO A 226 -10.39 -9.94 13.88
C PRO A 226 -9.60 -9.00 14.76
N TYR A 227 -9.92 -7.71 14.72
CA TYR A 227 -9.34 -6.70 15.60
C TYR A 227 -9.85 -6.87 17.04
N GLU A 228 -8.97 -6.67 18.01
CA GLU A 228 -9.27 -6.74 19.44
C GLU A 228 -9.80 -5.37 19.90
N THR A 229 -11.04 -5.04 19.52
CA THR A 229 -11.66 -3.78 19.97
C THR A 229 -12.11 -3.89 21.43
N ALA A 230 -11.51 -3.09 22.32
CA ALA A 230 -12.09 -2.80 23.64
C ALA A 230 -13.35 -1.89 23.54
N SER A 231 -13.60 -1.26 22.39
CA SER A 231 -14.62 -0.22 22.23
C SER A 231 -15.22 -0.17 20.80
N GLY A 232 -15.96 -1.22 20.41
CA GLY A 232 -16.86 -1.16 19.25
C GLY A 232 -16.21 -0.90 17.89
N PRO A 233 -17.01 -0.72 16.82
CA PRO A 233 -16.48 -0.53 15.47
C PRO A 233 -15.61 0.73 15.42
N VAL A 234 -14.34 0.54 15.04
CA VAL A 234 -13.39 1.63 14.80
C VAL A 234 -14.02 2.56 13.76
N PRO A 235 -14.32 3.83 14.10
CA PRO A 235 -14.86 4.76 13.12
C PRO A 235 -13.90 4.83 11.93
N PRO A 236 -14.40 5.01 10.70
CA PRO A 236 -13.54 5.17 9.55
C PRO A 236 -12.68 6.42 9.78
N VAL A 237 -11.46 6.21 10.27
CA VAL A 237 -10.42 7.23 10.23
C VAL A 237 -10.33 7.60 8.76
N GLN A 238 -10.62 8.85 8.44
CA GLN A 238 -10.16 9.49 7.21
C GLN A 238 -8.63 9.48 7.26
N GLN A 239 -8.04 8.29 7.05
CA GLN A 239 -6.67 8.21 6.64
C GLN A 239 -6.62 8.93 5.32
N ASP A 240 -5.61 9.77 5.16
CA ASP A 240 -5.35 10.49 3.94
C ASP A 240 -4.80 9.52 2.87
N LEU A 241 -5.52 8.41 2.64
CA LEU A 241 -5.47 7.60 1.42
C LEU A 241 -5.73 8.48 0.19
N SER A 242 -6.25 9.70 0.35
CA SER A 242 -6.33 10.69 -0.71
C SER A 242 -4.97 10.88 -1.40
N PHE A 243 -3.86 10.80 -0.65
CA PHE A 243 -2.52 10.90 -1.20
C PHE A 243 -2.15 9.68 -2.05
N TYR A 244 -2.38 8.46 -1.56
CA TYR A 244 -2.12 7.24 -2.33
C TYR A 244 -3.07 7.07 -3.52
N MET A 245 -4.33 7.45 -3.37
CA MET A 245 -5.32 7.48 -4.44
C MET A 245 -4.99 8.58 -5.47
N ALA A 246 -4.37 9.69 -5.06
CA ALA A 246 -3.89 10.72 -5.97
C ALA A 246 -2.66 10.26 -6.78
N ILE A 247 -1.77 9.46 -6.18
CA ILE A 247 -0.60 8.89 -6.88
C ILE A 247 -1.02 7.77 -7.85
N ALA A 248 -2.02 6.99 -7.49
CA ALA A 248 -2.43 5.82 -8.25
C ALA A 248 -3.39 6.11 -9.42
N GLY A 249 -3.88 7.35 -9.55
CA GLY A 249 -4.74 7.82 -10.65
C GLY A 249 -6.23 7.61 -10.39
#